data_AF-A0A5N7CRF1-F1
#
_entry.id   AF-A0A5N7CRF1-F1
#
_cell.length_a   1.000
_cell.length_b   1.000
_cell.length_c   1.000
_cell.angle_alpha   90.00
_cell.angle_beta   90.00
_cell.angle_gamma   90.00
#
_symmetry.space_group_name_H-M   'P 1'
#
loop_
_entity.id
_entity.type
_entity.pdbx_description
1 polymer ?
#
loop_
_entity_poly.entity_id
_entity_poly.type
_entity_poly.pdbx_seq_one_letter_code
_entity_poly.pdbx_strand_id
1 'polypeptide(L)'
;MFKSRCILTLFLFLATVIYGAAAYPGVRRTSTILNSPNFPAPALEERGLPGKRGVGKPICDFTRGLAYIEPTDVNINHLRDAKDTYCGAEAGNCARVSYLNSSSIFFCNYNTNRIYTKCGNLIEPALAIYEDCRLASRYTYGYLSGAELP
;
A
#
# COMPACT_ATOMS: atom_id res chain seq x y z
N MET A 1 -17.62 46.22 -54.97
CA MET A 1 -18.16 46.35 -53.60
C MET A 1 -18.31 44.96 -52.98
N PHE A 2 -17.70 44.77 -51.82
CA PHE A 2 -17.97 43.79 -50.76
C PHE A 2 -18.44 42.37 -51.15
N LYS A 3 -17.49 41.45 -51.34
CA LYS A 3 -17.66 40.04 -50.97
C LYS A 3 -16.31 39.33 -50.73
N SER A 4 -15.33 40.10 -50.27
CA SER A 4 -14.04 39.62 -49.78
C SER A 4 -14.07 39.85 -48.26
N ARG A 5 -14.37 38.80 -47.47
CA ARG A 5 -14.09 38.66 -46.02
C ARG A 5 -14.84 37.53 -45.28
N CYS A 6 -15.81 36.83 -45.89
CA CYS A 6 -16.55 35.78 -45.16
C CYS A 6 -16.06 34.33 -45.35
N ILE A 7 -15.25 34.04 -46.37
CA ILE A 7 -14.87 32.64 -46.67
C ILE A 7 -13.54 32.25 -46.01
N LEU A 8 -12.63 33.21 -45.80
CA LEU A 8 -11.31 32.93 -45.22
C LEU A 8 -11.35 32.73 -43.69
N THR A 9 -12.36 33.27 -43.00
CA THR A 9 -12.53 33.10 -41.55
C THR A 9 -13.13 31.74 -41.18
N LEU A 10 -13.82 31.06 -42.10
CA LEU A 10 -14.45 29.77 -41.80
C LEU A 10 -13.43 28.61 -41.80
N PHE A 11 -12.36 28.70 -42.59
CA PHE A 11 -11.32 27.66 -42.64
C PHE A 11 -10.32 27.73 -41.48
N LEU A 12 -10.14 28.90 -40.85
CA LEU A 12 -9.26 29.04 -39.68
C LEU A 12 -9.91 28.60 -38.36
N PHE A 13 -11.23 28.56 -38.27
CA PHE A 13 -11.95 28.06 -37.09
C PHE A 13 -12.17 26.54 -37.08
N LEU A 14 -12.13 25.86 -38.25
CA LEU A 14 -12.24 24.40 -38.30
C LEU A 14 -10.91 23.68 -37.99
N ALA A 15 -9.77 24.35 -38.14
CA ALA A 15 -8.47 23.79 -37.79
C ALA A 15 -8.17 23.82 -36.27
N THR A 16 -8.90 24.60 -35.48
CA THR A 16 -8.69 24.73 -34.03
C THR A 16 -9.58 23.81 -33.18
N VAL A 17 -10.59 23.15 -33.77
CA VAL A 17 -11.52 22.27 -33.03
C VAL A 17 -11.12 20.78 -33.09
N ILE A 18 -10.17 20.39 -33.94
CA ILE A 18 -9.78 18.97 -34.11
C ILE A 18 -8.47 18.62 -33.35
N TYR A 19 -7.80 19.58 -32.72
CA TYR A 19 -6.60 19.35 -31.90
C TYR A 19 -6.88 19.24 -30.38
N GLY A 20 -8.11 18.89 -29.99
CA GLY A 20 -8.50 18.69 -28.59
C GLY A 20 -8.90 17.26 -28.21
N ALA A 21 -8.93 16.34 -29.17
CA ALA A 21 -9.29 14.93 -28.95
C ALA A 21 -8.11 13.97 -29.16
N ALA A 22 -6.88 14.49 -29.15
CA ALA A 22 -5.69 13.67 -29.05
C ALA A 22 -5.61 13.13 -27.63
N ALA A 23 -6.20 11.94 -27.46
CA ALA A 23 -5.89 10.98 -26.42
C ALA A 23 -5.47 11.62 -25.08
N TYR A 24 -6.43 11.82 -24.19
CA TYR A 24 -6.16 11.28 -22.88
C TYR A 24 -6.11 9.78 -23.11
N PRO A 25 -4.92 9.11 -23.18
CA PRO A 25 -4.93 7.73 -22.74
C PRO A 25 -5.55 7.86 -21.36
N GLY A 26 -6.75 7.29 -21.19
CA GLY A 26 -7.27 7.08 -19.86
C GLY A 26 -6.07 6.53 -19.12
N VAL A 27 -5.57 7.27 -18.14
CA VAL A 27 -4.53 6.79 -17.27
C VAL A 27 -5.22 5.62 -16.60
N ARG A 28 -5.16 4.44 -17.25
CA ARG A 28 -5.04 3.18 -16.58
C ARG A 28 -3.85 3.49 -15.69
N ARG A 29 -4.14 3.95 -14.47
CA ARG A 29 -3.27 3.72 -13.35
C ARG A 29 -3.18 2.21 -13.37
N THR A 30 -2.24 1.69 -14.14
CA THR A 30 -1.64 0.40 -13.90
C THR A 30 -0.88 0.66 -12.61
N SER A 31 -1.63 0.77 -11.51
CA SER A 31 -1.09 0.86 -10.18
C SER A 31 -0.29 -0.41 -10.03
N THR A 32 1.03 -0.30 -10.14
CA THR A 32 1.91 -1.45 -10.01
C THR A 32 1.68 -2.02 -8.61
N ILE A 33 1.15 -3.24 -8.58
CA ILE A 33 0.96 -3.98 -7.34
C ILE A 33 2.26 -4.70 -7.06
N LEU A 34 2.79 -4.54 -5.85
CA LEU A 34 3.91 -5.31 -5.36
C LEU A 34 3.49 -6.78 -5.26
N ASN A 35 4.00 -7.61 -6.17
CA ASN A 35 3.75 -9.05 -6.17
C ASN A 35 4.44 -9.71 -4.97
N SER A 36 3.69 -9.79 -3.87
CA SER A 36 4.15 -10.31 -2.60
C SER A 36 3.67 -11.76 -2.41
N PRO A 37 4.51 -12.68 -1.93
CA PRO A 37 4.05 -14.02 -1.55
C PRO A 37 2.96 -13.93 -0.47
N ASN A 38 1.91 -14.74 -0.58
CA ASN A 38 0.80 -14.79 0.36
C ASN A 38 0.85 -16.08 1.19
N PHE A 39 0.56 -15.97 2.48
CA PHE A 39 0.56 -17.07 3.44
C PHE A 39 -0.76 -17.08 4.21
N PRO A 40 -1.28 -18.23 4.65
CA PRO A 40 -2.51 -18.28 5.45
C PRO A 40 -2.42 -17.33 6.66
N ALA A 41 -3.43 -16.49 6.83
CA ALA A 41 -3.48 -15.61 7.99
C ALA A 41 -3.65 -16.44 9.26
N PRO A 42 -2.88 -16.19 10.32
CA PRO A 42 -2.98 -16.98 11.53
C PRO A 42 -4.29 -16.66 12.26
N ALA A 43 -4.83 -17.60 13.04
CA ALA A 43 -6.06 -17.33 13.79
C ALA A 43 -5.91 -16.07 14.68
N LEU A 44 -6.89 -15.18 14.59
CA LEU A 44 -7.06 -14.07 15.53
C LEU A 44 -7.63 -14.65 16.82
N GLU A 45 -6.99 -14.39 17.96
CA GLU A 45 -7.68 -14.57 19.24
C GLU A 45 -8.87 -13.61 19.29
N GLU A 46 -10.02 -14.07 19.82
CA GLU A 46 -11.31 -13.35 19.87
C GLU A 46 -11.25 -11.91 20.42
N ARG A 47 -10.15 -11.48 21.02
CA ARG A 47 -9.98 -10.12 21.56
C ARG A 47 -9.86 -9.03 20.48
N GLY A 48 -9.78 -9.39 19.21
CA GLY A 48 -9.64 -8.46 18.08
C GLY A 48 -10.76 -8.59 17.05
N LEU A 49 -12.03 -8.51 17.47
CA LEU A 49 -13.16 -8.36 16.53
C LEU A 49 -12.91 -7.17 15.58
N PRO A 50 -13.14 -7.33 14.26
CA PRO A 50 -13.09 -6.21 13.31
C PRO A 50 -14.23 -5.25 13.66
N GLY A 51 -13.91 -4.03 14.12
CA GLY A 51 -14.95 -3.05 14.41
C GLY A 51 -14.61 -1.81 15.25
N LYS A 52 -13.40 -1.66 15.80
CA LYS A 52 -13.03 -0.41 16.51
C LYS A 52 -12.00 0.38 15.73
N ARG A 53 -12.48 1.51 15.20
CA ARG A 53 -11.83 2.47 14.31
C ARG A 53 -10.62 3.11 14.99
N GLY A 54 -9.45 2.93 14.38
CA GLY A 54 -8.18 3.54 14.76
C GLY A 54 -7.00 2.59 14.51
N VAL A 55 -5.81 3.13 14.22
CA VAL A 55 -4.57 2.35 14.28
C VAL A 55 -4.49 1.76 15.69
N GLY A 56 -4.68 0.44 15.81
CA GLY A 56 -4.59 -0.24 17.10
C GLY A 56 -3.23 0.05 17.74
N LYS A 57 -3.11 -0.01 19.06
CA LYS A 57 -1.78 0.02 19.69
C LYS A 57 -1.00 -1.23 19.27
N PRO A 58 0.34 -1.15 19.08
CA PRO A 58 1.16 -2.34 18.85
C PRO A 58 0.94 -3.38 19.94
N ILE A 59 0.81 -4.64 19.54
CA ILE A 59 0.71 -5.79 20.44
C ILE A 59 2.03 -6.55 20.35
N CYS A 60 2.81 -6.52 21.44
CA CYS A 60 4.12 -7.13 21.51
C CYS A 60 4.00 -8.59 21.96
N ASP A 61 3.90 -9.50 20.98
CA ASP A 61 3.58 -10.91 21.18
C ASP A 61 4.67 -11.80 20.57
N PHE A 62 5.43 -12.47 21.44
CA PHE A 62 6.51 -13.38 21.06
C PHE A 62 6.02 -14.63 20.31
N THR A 63 4.75 -15.02 20.46
CA THR A 63 4.18 -16.17 19.75
C THR A 63 4.07 -15.94 18.25
N ARG A 64 4.18 -14.67 17.81
CA ARG A 64 4.23 -14.26 16.41
C ARG A 64 5.65 -14.20 15.85
N GLY A 65 6.67 -14.54 16.65
CA GLY A 65 8.07 -14.61 16.25
C GLY A 65 8.89 -13.36 16.62
N LEU A 66 10.20 -13.46 16.41
CA LEU A 66 11.19 -12.41 16.65
C LEU A 66 11.88 -12.06 15.32
N ALA A 67 12.14 -10.78 15.10
CA ALA A 67 12.93 -10.28 13.98
C ALA A 67 14.09 -9.42 14.48
N TYR A 68 15.29 -9.55 13.89
CA TYR A 68 16.41 -8.67 14.22
C TYR A 68 16.12 -7.21 13.86
N ILE A 69 16.60 -6.28 14.68
CA ILE A 69 16.33 -4.84 14.52
C ILE A 69 16.88 -4.31 13.20
N GLU A 70 18.16 -4.58 12.87
CA GLU A 70 18.77 -4.01 11.67
C GLU A 70 18.08 -4.49 10.37
N PRO A 71 17.75 -5.78 10.20
CA PRO A 71 16.95 -6.22 9.05
C PRO A 71 15.52 -5.65 9.04
N THR A 72 14.89 -5.41 10.20
CA THR A 72 13.58 -4.78 10.25
C THR A 72 13.63 -3.33 9.76
N ASP A 73 14.65 -2.55 10.14
CA ASP A 73 14.84 -1.19 9.63
C ASP A 73 15.01 -1.18 8.10
N VAL A 74 15.84 -2.09 7.56
CA VAL A 74 15.98 -2.23 6.11
C VAL A 74 14.66 -2.63 5.43
N ASN A 75 13.87 -3.51 6.05
CA ASN A 75 12.55 -3.87 5.53
C ASN A 75 11.57 -2.69 5.51
N ILE A 76 11.64 -1.77 6.48
CA ILE A 76 10.86 -0.53 6.50
C ILE A 76 11.34 0.42 5.39
N ASN A 77 12.65 0.53 5.18
CA ASN A 77 13.21 1.31 4.08
C ASN A 77 12.79 0.78 2.71
N HIS A 78 12.68 -0.55 2.55
CA HIS A 78 12.10 -1.14 1.34
C HIS A 78 10.65 -0.67 1.08
N LEU A 79 9.82 -0.52 2.12
CA LEU A 79 8.47 0.04 1.98
C LEU A 79 8.50 1.53 1.58
N ARG A 80 9.51 2.28 2.02
CA ARG A 80 9.71 3.69 1.62
C ARG A 80 10.06 3.80 0.13
N ASP A 81 10.93 2.92 -0.36
CA ASP A 81 11.30 2.86 -1.78
C ASP A 81 10.09 2.48 -2.65
N ALA A 82 9.25 1.57 -2.14
CA ALA A 82 8.04 1.11 -2.81
C ALA A 82 6.79 1.95 -2.50
N LYS A 83 6.89 3.12 -1.85
CA LYS A 83 5.75 3.84 -1.23
C LYS A 83 4.58 4.12 -2.17
N ASP A 84 4.87 4.36 -3.45
CA ASP A 84 3.88 4.71 -4.48
C ASP A 84 3.28 3.49 -5.20
N THR A 85 3.78 2.29 -4.90
CA THR A 85 3.21 1.01 -5.36
C THR A 85 2.10 0.54 -4.43
N TYR A 86 1.26 -0.37 -4.91
CA TYR A 86 0.20 -0.97 -4.09
C TYR A 86 0.63 -2.28 -3.48
N CYS A 87 0.48 -2.42 -2.18
CA CYS A 87 0.62 -3.66 -1.45
C CYS A 87 -0.76 -4.32 -1.37
N GLY A 88 -0.85 -5.61 -1.72
CA GLY A 88 -2.12 -6.33 -1.74
C GLY A 88 -2.04 -7.69 -1.06
N ALA A 89 -3.08 -8.04 -0.31
CA ALA A 89 -3.20 -9.30 0.41
C ALA A 89 -4.49 -10.03 0.01
N GLU A 90 -4.36 -11.29 -0.40
CA GLU A 90 -5.48 -12.14 -0.79
C GLU A 90 -6.42 -12.39 0.38
N ALA A 91 -7.68 -12.73 0.10
CA ALA A 91 -8.65 -13.05 1.14
C ALA A 91 -8.14 -14.16 2.08
N GLY A 92 -8.27 -13.96 3.39
CA GLY A 92 -7.80 -14.89 4.42
C GLY A 92 -6.28 -15.09 4.51
N ASN A 93 -5.48 -14.25 3.84
CA ASN A 93 -4.03 -14.39 3.76
C ASN A 93 -3.27 -13.16 4.24
N CYS A 94 -2.00 -13.36 4.60
CA CYS A 94 -1.01 -12.33 4.82
C CYS A 94 -0.04 -12.26 3.64
N ALA A 95 0.08 -11.09 3.04
CA ALA A 95 1.12 -10.80 2.06
C ALA A 95 2.43 -10.45 2.78
N ARG A 96 3.53 -11.11 2.41
CA ARG A 96 4.88 -10.73 2.86
C ARG A 96 5.41 -9.62 1.97
N VAL A 97 5.15 -8.38 2.37
CA VAL A 97 5.42 -7.16 1.59
C VAL A 97 6.87 -6.70 1.68
N SER A 98 7.65 -7.23 2.63
CA SER A 98 9.08 -6.97 2.77
C SER A 98 9.75 -8.14 3.48
N TYR A 99 10.98 -8.48 3.09
CA TYR A 99 11.74 -9.60 3.66
C TYR A 99 13.25 -9.42 3.48
N LEU A 100 14.00 -9.55 4.57
CA LEU A 100 15.46 -9.58 4.60
C LEU A 100 15.96 -10.32 5.83
N ASN A 101 16.93 -11.21 5.67
CA ASN A 101 17.62 -11.91 6.78
C ASN A 101 16.67 -12.44 7.86
N SER A 102 15.63 -13.18 7.44
CA SER A 102 14.60 -13.75 8.31
C SER A 102 13.68 -12.75 9.02
N SER A 103 13.87 -11.43 8.86
CA SER A 103 12.87 -10.41 9.22
C SER A 103 11.87 -10.25 8.07
N SER A 104 10.58 -10.20 8.40
CA SER A 104 9.49 -10.04 7.45
C SER A 104 8.51 -8.98 7.92
N ILE A 105 7.97 -8.18 7.00
CA ILE A 105 6.77 -7.38 7.26
C ILE A 105 5.60 -8.05 6.55
N PHE A 106 4.55 -8.37 7.30
CA PHE A 106 3.33 -8.97 6.81
C PHE A 106 2.17 -7.99 6.83
N PHE A 107 1.41 -7.95 5.73
CA PHE A 107 0.14 -7.26 5.63
C PHE A 107 -0.99 -8.29 5.55
N CYS A 108 -1.77 -8.42 6.62
CA CYS A 108 -2.76 -9.49 6.77
C CYS A 108 -4.18 -9.05 6.45
N ASN A 109 -4.87 -9.87 5.67
CA ASN A 109 -6.26 -9.68 5.28
C ASN A 109 -7.14 -10.79 5.86
N TYR A 110 -7.94 -10.43 6.86
CA TYR A 110 -8.91 -11.33 7.49
C TYR A 110 -10.31 -11.25 6.85
N ASN A 111 -10.48 -10.47 5.79
CA ASN A 111 -11.75 -10.33 5.08
C ASN A 111 -11.90 -11.41 3.99
N THR A 112 -13.12 -11.49 3.43
CA THR A 112 -13.47 -12.41 2.34
C THR A 112 -13.04 -11.94 0.95
N ASN A 113 -12.71 -10.65 0.81
CA ASN A 113 -12.27 -10.06 -0.46
C ASN A 113 -10.80 -9.67 -0.35
N ARG A 114 -10.08 -9.68 -1.48
CA ARG A 114 -8.72 -9.14 -1.56
C ARG A 114 -8.71 -7.66 -1.21
N ILE A 115 -7.70 -7.22 -0.47
CA ILE A 115 -7.48 -5.82 -0.11
C ILE A 115 -6.20 -5.28 -0.75
N TYR A 116 -6.19 -3.97 -0.97
CA TYR A 116 -5.06 -3.23 -1.51
C TYR A 116 -4.89 -1.92 -0.74
N THR A 117 -3.65 -1.49 -0.57
CA THR A 117 -3.32 -0.18 -0.01
C THR A 117 -2.02 0.30 -0.65
N LYS A 118 -1.69 1.58 -0.53
CA LYS A 118 -0.34 2.03 -0.89
C LYS A 118 0.66 1.42 0.08
N CYS A 119 1.78 0.89 -0.41
CA CYS A 119 2.82 0.36 0.47
C CYS A 119 3.33 1.43 1.45
N GLY A 120 3.27 2.72 1.06
CA GLY A 120 3.58 3.83 1.94
C GLY A 120 2.70 3.90 3.21
N ASN A 121 1.45 3.44 3.14
CA ASN A 121 0.54 3.42 4.29
C ASN A 121 0.96 2.37 5.34
N LEU A 122 1.83 1.41 4.99
CA LEU A 122 2.34 0.38 5.90
C LEU A 122 3.55 0.84 6.71
N ILE A 123 4.16 1.98 6.37
CA ILE A 123 5.38 2.49 7.01
C ILE A 123 5.12 2.86 8.46
N GLU A 124 4.10 3.69 8.74
CA GLU A 124 3.77 4.11 10.10
C GLU A 124 3.38 2.94 11.02
N PRO A 125 2.52 2.00 10.59
CA PRO A 125 2.28 0.77 11.34
C PRO A 125 3.55 -0.03 11.63
N ALA A 126 4.43 -0.21 10.64
CA ALA A 126 5.67 -0.96 10.83
C ALA A 126 6.63 -0.26 11.81
N LEU A 127 6.72 1.08 11.75
CA LEU A 127 7.51 1.87 12.70
C LEU A 127 6.97 1.77 14.12
N ALA A 128 5.65 1.82 14.31
CA ALA A 128 5.06 1.70 15.64
C ALA A 128 5.41 0.35 16.30
N ILE A 129 5.39 -0.76 15.55
CA ILE A 129 5.86 -2.06 16.08
C ILE A 129 7.37 -2.04 16.35
N TYR A 130 8.14 -1.47 15.42
CA TYR A 130 9.59 -1.40 15.53
C TYR A 130 10.06 -0.62 16.78
N GLU A 131 9.34 0.44 17.14
CA GLU A 131 9.64 1.30 18.29
C GLU A 131 9.12 0.70 19.60
N ASP A 132 7.85 0.29 19.65
CA ASP A 132 7.18 -0.12 20.89
C ASP A 132 7.47 -1.57 21.30
N CYS A 133 7.76 -2.44 20.33
CA CYS A 133 7.91 -3.87 20.58
C CYS A 133 9.36 -4.35 20.44
N ARG A 134 10.28 -3.71 21.15
CA ARG A 134 11.71 -4.05 21.17
C ARG A 134 12.05 -4.97 22.34
N LEU A 135 12.81 -6.02 22.06
CA LEU A 135 13.46 -6.83 23.09
C LEU A 135 14.94 -6.47 23.12
N ALA A 136 15.31 -5.72 24.15
CA ALA A 136 16.63 -5.11 24.26
C ALA A 136 17.01 -4.34 22.98
N SER A 137 18.29 -4.29 22.65
CA SER A 137 18.80 -3.65 21.44
C SER A 137 18.93 -4.64 20.26
N ARG A 138 18.23 -5.79 20.28
CA ARG A 138 18.48 -6.88 19.31
C ARG A 138 17.28 -7.25 18.46
N TYR A 139 16.07 -7.29 19.05
CA TYR A 139 14.91 -7.84 18.36
C TYR A 139 13.69 -6.92 18.40
N THR A 140 12.82 -7.10 17.41
CA THR A 140 11.45 -6.59 17.33
C THR A 140 10.48 -7.76 17.26
N TYR A 141 9.30 -7.62 17.87
CA TYR A 141 8.33 -8.71 17.95
C TYR A 141 6.91 -8.21 18.20
N GLY A 142 6.04 -8.32 17.20
CA GLY A 142 4.67 -7.90 17.42
C GLY A 142 3.88 -7.71 16.15
N TYR A 143 2.66 -7.25 16.34
CA TYR A 143 1.73 -6.99 15.27
C TYR A 143 0.80 -5.82 15.63
N LEU A 144 0.13 -5.32 14.61
CA LEU A 144 -0.95 -4.35 14.74
C LEU A 144 -2.24 -4.98 14.25
N SER A 145 -3.31 -4.80 15.02
CA SER A 145 -4.66 -5.23 14.64
C SER A 145 -5.57 -4.02 14.46
N GLY A 146 -6.55 -4.15 13.57
CA GLY A 146 -7.58 -3.12 13.37
C GLY A 146 -7.09 -1.83 12.69
N ALA A 147 -5.88 -1.80 12.12
CA ALA A 147 -5.41 -0.66 11.36
C ALA A 147 -6.24 -0.49 10.07
N GLU A 148 -7.15 0.49 10.05
CA GLU A 148 -7.72 1.00 8.80
C GLU A 148 -6.62 1.78 8.09
N LEU A 149 -6.13 1.22 6.98
CA LEU A 149 -5.23 1.92 6.08
C LEU A 149 -6.10 2.81 5.16
N PRO A 150 -5.77 4.11 5.01
CA PRO A 150 -6.53 5.02 4.16
C PRO A 150 -6.46 4.65 2.66
#